data_AF-A0A7S9D2M8-F1
#
_entry.id   AF-A0A7S9D2M8-F1
#
_cell.length_a   1.000
_cell.length_b   1.000
_cell.length_c   1.000
_cell.angle_alpha   90.00
_cell.angle_beta   90.00
_cell.angle_gamma   90.00
#
_symmetry.space_group_name_H-M   'P 1'
#
loop_
_entity.id
_entity.type
_entity.pdbx_description
1 polymer ?
#
loop_
_entity_poly.entity_id
_entity_poly.type
_entity_poly.pdbx_seq_one_letter_code
_entity_poly.pdbx_strand_id
1 'polypeptide(L)'
;MQPKSPSILECPVGRAVETVGEWWSILILRDAFQGSTRFDEFSQNLGIAPNILSRRLAHLTKSGMFVRRRYHERPPRYEYVLTEKARDFFPVIATLLAWGNKHLAPKGEAIVLANRGDRQPFDPIVVDATDGRPITLANAVVIAGPRASRGMRARLASLKAMNPVVAPAGD
;
A
#
# COMPACT_ATOMS: atom_id res chain seq x y z
N MET A 1 6.32 0.51 -23.08
CA MET A 1 5.45 -0.01 -22.00
C MET A 1 4.69 -1.19 -22.60
N GLN A 2 4.90 -2.42 -22.13
CA GLN A 2 4.18 -3.57 -22.70
C GLN A 2 2.66 -3.43 -22.47
N PRO A 3 1.82 -3.80 -23.44
CA PRO A 3 0.37 -3.85 -23.24
C PRO A 3 0.05 -4.89 -22.16
N LYS A 4 -0.64 -4.46 -21.11
CA LYS A 4 -0.97 -5.33 -19.98
C LYS A 4 -2.29 -6.06 -20.21
N SER A 5 -2.34 -7.32 -19.78
CA SER A 5 -3.53 -8.17 -19.93
C SER A 5 -4.75 -7.56 -19.22
N PRO A 6 -5.94 -7.58 -19.84
CA PRO A 6 -7.18 -7.02 -19.24
C PRO A 6 -7.50 -7.56 -17.84
N SER A 7 -7.14 -8.81 -17.56
CA SER A 7 -7.36 -9.45 -16.26
C SER A 7 -6.52 -8.88 -15.11
N ILE A 8 -5.40 -8.19 -15.41
CA ILE A 8 -4.60 -7.48 -14.40
C ILE A 8 -5.26 -6.15 -14.04
N LEU A 9 -5.85 -5.47 -15.02
CA LEU A 9 -6.58 -4.21 -14.83
C LEU A 9 -7.90 -4.39 -14.08
N GLU A 10 -8.44 -5.61 -14.05
CA GLU A 10 -9.63 -5.97 -13.26
C GLU A 10 -9.29 -6.44 -11.83
N CYS A 11 -8.03 -6.75 -11.53
CA CYS A 11 -7.58 -7.20 -10.20
C CYS A 11 -7.36 -6.00 -9.26
N PRO A 12 -8.00 -5.91 -8.08
CA PRO A 12 -7.79 -4.82 -7.12
C PRO A 12 -6.34 -4.70 -6.67
N VAL A 13 -5.65 -5.83 -6.42
CA VAL A 13 -4.22 -5.86 -6.12
C VAL A 13 -3.41 -5.36 -7.32
N GLY A 14 -3.79 -5.76 -8.54
CA GLY A 14 -3.19 -5.25 -9.78
C GLY A 14 -3.31 -3.72 -9.89
N ARG A 15 -4.49 -3.15 -9.63
CA ARG A 15 -4.71 -1.70 -9.60
C ARG A 15 -3.95 -1.00 -8.48
N ALA A 16 -3.84 -1.62 -7.30
CA ALA A 16 -3.04 -1.11 -6.19
C ALA A 16 -1.56 -1.06 -6.59
N VAL A 17 -1.05 -2.12 -7.21
CA VAL A 17 0.31 -2.17 -7.77
C VAL A 17 0.49 -1.21 -8.94
N GLU A 18 -0.51 -0.90 -9.76
CA GLU A 18 -0.34 0.18 -10.76
C GLU A 18 -0.28 1.57 -10.12
N THR A 19 -0.99 1.74 -9.03
CA THR A 19 -1.04 3.00 -8.30
C THR A 19 0.22 3.22 -7.47
N VAL A 20 0.78 2.16 -6.90
CA VAL A 20 1.84 2.19 -5.87
C VAL A 20 3.13 1.49 -6.31
N GLY A 21 3.09 0.66 -7.36
CA GLY A 21 4.10 -0.35 -7.71
C GLY A 21 5.37 0.18 -8.36
N GLU A 22 5.88 1.28 -7.85
CA GLU A 22 7.30 1.53 -7.90
C GLU A 22 7.79 1.91 -6.50
N TRP A 23 8.91 1.32 -6.08
CA TRP A 23 9.49 1.34 -4.73
C TRP A 23 9.43 2.73 -4.05
N TRP A 24 9.69 3.80 -4.79
CA TRP A 24 9.67 5.15 -4.23
C TRP A 24 8.28 5.61 -3.81
N SER A 25 7.22 5.11 -4.44
CA SER A 25 5.84 5.48 -4.08
C SER A 25 5.47 4.97 -2.69
N ILE A 26 5.92 3.77 -2.33
CA ILE A 26 5.74 3.19 -0.98
C ILE A 26 6.49 4.03 0.05
N LEU A 27 7.74 4.40 -0.24
CA LEU A 27 8.56 5.19 0.69
C LEU A 27 8.05 6.64 0.84
N ILE A 28 7.57 7.26 -0.25
CA ILE A 28 6.94 8.59 -0.19
C ILE A 28 5.67 8.54 0.66
N LEU A 29 4.82 7.51 0.47
CA LEU A 29 3.61 7.36 1.28
C LEU A 29 3.95 7.11 2.76
N ARG A 30 4.96 6.27 3.06
CA ARG A 30 5.48 6.07 4.43
C ARG A 30 5.85 7.40 5.09
N ASP A 31 6.67 8.21 4.43
CA ASP A 31 7.09 9.51 4.95
C ASP A 31 5.90 10.46 5.13
N ALA A 32 4.94 10.43 4.21
CA ALA A 32 3.72 11.23 4.31
C ALA A 32 2.84 10.82 5.51
N PHE A 33 2.73 9.51 5.80
CA PHE A 33 2.05 9.02 7.01
C PHE A 33 2.75 9.43 8.30
N GLN A 34 4.06 9.69 8.24
CA GLN A 34 4.86 10.22 9.33
C GLN A 34 4.80 11.76 9.44
N GLY A 35 4.17 12.43 8.47
CA GLY A 35 3.90 13.87 8.49
C GLY A 35 4.64 14.71 7.45
N SER A 36 5.49 14.11 6.61
CA SER A 36 6.14 14.85 5.52
C SER A 36 5.11 15.33 4.50
N THR A 37 5.20 16.60 4.11
CA THR A 37 4.26 17.22 3.17
C THR A 37 4.99 18.03 2.09
N ARG A 38 6.25 18.39 2.29
CA ARG A 38 7.01 19.25 1.38
C ARG A 38 7.98 18.45 0.52
N PHE A 39 8.25 18.95 -0.68
CA PHE A 39 9.18 18.31 -1.62
C PHE A 39 10.57 18.11 -1.01
N ASP A 40 11.11 19.12 -0.33
CA ASP A 40 12.45 19.07 0.25
C ASP A 40 12.54 18.05 1.39
N GLU A 41 11.46 17.87 2.18
CA GLU A 41 11.40 16.84 3.23
C GLU A 41 11.50 15.45 2.62
N PHE A 42 10.71 15.16 1.58
CA PHE A 42 10.81 13.88 0.87
C PHE A 42 12.18 13.69 0.22
N SER A 43 12.75 14.74 -0.37
CA SER A 43 14.06 14.66 -1.02
C SER A 43 15.17 14.34 -0.01
N GLN A 44 15.15 14.99 1.15
CA GLN A 44 16.14 14.79 2.21
C GLN A 44 16.01 13.41 2.86
N ASN A 45 14.79 13.00 3.23
CA ASN A 45 14.57 11.73 3.91
C ASN A 45 14.88 10.52 3.03
N LEU A 46 14.57 10.60 1.73
CA LEU A 46 14.67 9.46 0.82
C LEU A 46 15.99 9.42 0.04
N GLY A 47 16.76 10.52 0.00
CA GLY A 47 17.98 10.62 -0.82
C GLY A 47 17.74 10.42 -2.32
N ILE A 48 16.51 10.62 -2.77
CA ILE A 48 16.08 10.37 -4.14
C ILE A 48 16.42 11.57 -5.05
N ALA A 49 16.81 11.30 -6.30
CA ALA A 49 17.05 12.35 -7.28
C ALA A 49 15.77 13.21 -7.52
N PRO A 50 15.87 14.56 -7.56
CA PRO A 50 14.70 15.45 -7.65
C PRO A 50 13.78 15.18 -8.85
N ASN A 51 14.36 14.81 -9.99
CA ASN A 51 13.59 14.48 -11.21
C ASN A 51 12.75 13.21 -11.05
N ILE A 52 13.23 12.23 -10.27
CA ILE A 52 12.47 11.00 -10.00
C ILE A 52 11.37 11.32 -8.98
N LEU A 53 11.70 12.03 -7.90
CA LEU A 53 10.73 12.45 -6.89
C LEU A 53 9.57 13.24 -7.50
N SER A 54 9.88 14.22 -8.35
CA SER A 54 8.88 15.03 -9.06
C SER A 54 7.90 14.17 -9.86
N ARG A 55 8.44 13.19 -10.60
CA ARG A 55 7.64 12.25 -11.41
C ARG A 55 6.74 11.38 -10.53
N ARG A 56 7.25 10.91 -9.39
CA ARG A 56 6.50 10.05 -8.46
C ARG A 56 5.40 10.82 -7.73
N LEU A 57 5.70 12.01 -7.23
CA LEU A 57 4.68 12.88 -6.63
C LEU A 57 3.60 13.28 -7.63
N ALA A 58 3.97 13.58 -8.88
CA ALA A 58 3.00 13.84 -9.95
C ALA A 58 2.09 12.63 -10.22
N HIS A 59 2.67 11.42 -10.29
CA HIS A 59 1.91 10.18 -10.47
C HIS A 59 0.95 9.92 -9.31
N LEU A 60 1.43 10.03 -8.07
CA LEU A 60 0.62 9.84 -6.87
C LEU A 60 -0.48 10.91 -6.73
N THR A 61 -0.21 12.14 -7.15
CA THR A 61 -1.23 13.19 -7.22
C THR A 61 -2.29 12.84 -8.27
N LYS A 62 -1.86 12.44 -9.48
CA LYS A 62 -2.77 12.05 -10.57
C LYS A 62 -3.63 10.83 -10.22
N SER A 63 -3.09 9.88 -9.45
CA SER A 63 -3.82 8.69 -9.01
C SER A 63 -4.74 8.95 -7.81
N GLY A 64 -4.77 10.19 -7.30
CA GLY A 64 -5.62 10.61 -6.20
C GLY A 64 -5.11 10.20 -4.82
N MET A 65 -3.81 9.90 -4.67
CA MET A 65 -3.19 9.67 -3.36
C MET A 65 -2.80 10.98 -2.66
N PHE A 66 -2.43 12.00 -3.43
CA PHE A 66 -2.16 13.33 -2.91
C PHE A 66 -3.06 14.39 -3.56
N VAL A 67 -3.35 15.43 -2.80
CA VAL A 67 -3.77 16.73 -3.32
C VAL A 67 -2.62 17.70 -3.15
N ARG A 68 -2.24 18.37 -4.23
CA ARG A 68 -1.24 19.44 -4.19
C ARG A 68 -1.92 20.72 -3.76
N ARG A 69 -1.66 21.16 -2.52
CA ARG A 69 -2.24 22.38 -1.94
C ARG A 69 -1.21 23.50 -1.91
N ARG A 70 -1.62 24.71 -2.27
CA ARG A 70 -0.79 25.91 -2.08
C ARG A 70 -0.96 26.39 -0.64
N TYR A 71 0.12 26.58 0.09
CA TYR A 71 0.08 27.06 1.49
C TYR A 71 0.71 28.45 1.66
N HIS A 72 1.37 28.96 0.62
CA HIS A 72 1.98 30.29 0.64
C HIS A 72 1.83 30.99 -0.70
N GLU A 73 1.54 32.29 -0.69
CA GLU A 73 1.27 33.05 -1.90
C GLU A 73 2.52 33.66 -2.54
N ARG A 74 3.46 34.22 -1.77
CA ARG A 74 4.58 35.00 -2.32
C ARG A 74 5.90 34.76 -1.56
N PRO A 75 6.81 33.88 -2.04
CA PRO A 75 6.70 33.09 -3.26
C PRO A 75 5.68 31.95 -3.13
N PRO A 76 5.09 31.46 -4.25
CA PRO A 76 4.19 30.32 -4.23
C PRO A 76 4.87 29.08 -3.64
N ARG A 77 4.31 28.51 -2.56
CA ARG A 77 4.78 27.23 -2.01
C ARG A 77 3.65 26.22 -1.95
N TYR A 78 4.01 24.97 -2.22
CA TYR A 78 3.07 23.86 -2.31
C TYR A 78 3.47 22.75 -1.35
N GLU A 79 2.46 22.03 -0.90
CA GLU A 79 2.56 20.82 -0.11
C GLU A 79 1.70 19.72 -0.73
N TYR A 80 2.02 18.47 -0.40
CA TYR A 80 1.32 17.28 -0.83
C TYR A 80 0.55 16.73 0.36
N VAL A 81 -0.78 16.82 0.31
CA VAL A 81 -1.66 16.40 1.40
C VAL A 81 -2.30 15.07 1.06
N LEU A 82 -2.24 14.11 1.99
CA LEU A 82 -2.86 12.80 1.85
C LEU A 82 -4.38 12.93 1.67
N THR A 83 -4.91 12.28 0.64
CA THR A 83 -6.35 12.09 0.45
C THR A 83 -6.89 10.99 1.38
N GLU A 84 -8.22 10.85 1.44
CA GLU A 84 -8.86 9.69 2.09
C GLU A 84 -8.39 8.37 1.48
N LYS A 85 -8.37 8.28 0.14
CA LYS A 85 -7.83 7.13 -0.60
C LYS A 85 -6.41 6.74 -0.16
N ALA A 86 -5.55 7.72 0.12
CA ALA A 86 -4.21 7.43 0.61
C ALA A 86 -4.20 7.05 2.09
N ARG A 87 -5.04 7.65 2.93
CA ARG A 87 -5.18 7.25 4.34
C ARG A 87 -5.63 5.80 4.48
N ASP A 88 -6.54 5.35 3.62
CA ASP A 88 -6.99 3.96 3.54
C ASP A 88 -5.88 2.99 3.11
N PHE A 89 -4.77 3.50 2.56
CA PHE A 89 -3.61 2.70 2.20
C PHE A 89 -2.64 2.45 3.37
N PHE A 90 -2.81 3.14 4.51
CA PHE A 90 -1.95 2.97 5.69
C PHE A 90 -1.83 1.52 6.18
N PRO A 91 -2.91 0.69 6.24
CA PRO A 91 -2.80 -0.71 6.64
C PRO A 91 -1.86 -1.54 5.77
N VAL A 92 -1.71 -1.19 4.49
CA VAL A 92 -0.76 -1.86 3.57
C VAL A 92 0.68 -1.54 3.96
N ILE A 93 0.98 -0.28 4.31
CA ILE A 93 2.30 0.10 4.81
C ILE A 93 2.58 -0.53 6.18
N ALA A 94 1.59 -0.57 7.07
CA ALA A 94 1.73 -1.13 8.40
C ALA A 94 2.09 -2.63 8.37
N THR A 95 1.34 -3.40 7.57
CA THR A 95 1.58 -4.84 7.41
C THR A 95 2.89 -5.14 6.69
N LEU A 96 3.29 -4.31 5.70
CA LEU A 96 4.60 -4.42 5.06
C LEU A 96 5.75 -4.17 6.04
N LEU A 97 5.62 -3.17 6.93
CA LEU A 97 6.61 -2.88 7.97
C LEU A 97 6.76 -4.07 8.91
N ALA A 98 5.65 -4.62 9.42
CA ALA A 98 5.69 -5.77 10.32
C ALA A 98 6.31 -7.01 9.68
N TRP A 99 5.99 -7.29 8.42
CA TRP A 99 6.64 -8.36 7.66
C TRP A 99 8.15 -8.12 7.52
N GLY A 100 8.55 -6.88 7.19
CA GLY A 100 9.96 -6.51 7.08
C GLY A 100 10.72 -6.67 8.40
N ASN A 101 10.13 -6.24 9.51
CA ASN A 101 10.70 -6.44 10.84
C ASN A 101 10.86 -7.92 11.17
N LYS A 102 9.83 -8.73 10.94
CA LYS A 102 9.84 -10.16 11.26
C LYS A 102 10.91 -10.94 10.48
N HIS A 103 11.14 -10.60 9.22
CA HIS A 103 11.96 -11.45 8.32
C HIS A 103 13.28 -10.82 7.88
N LEU A 104 13.41 -9.50 7.92
CA LEU A 104 14.54 -8.77 7.32
C LEU A 104 15.31 -7.90 8.33
N ALA A 105 15.05 -8.06 9.63
CA ALA A 105 15.72 -7.32 10.70
C ALA A 105 16.65 -8.22 11.53
N PRO A 106 17.80 -8.68 10.99
CA PRO A 106 18.69 -9.63 11.66
C PRO A 106 19.34 -9.08 12.94
N LYS A 107 19.35 -7.75 13.12
CA LYS A 107 19.88 -7.06 14.31
C LYS A 107 18.77 -6.56 15.25
N GLY A 108 17.54 -7.00 15.05
CA GLY A 108 16.36 -6.50 15.73
C GLY A 108 15.71 -5.30 15.02
N GLU A 109 14.52 -4.94 15.49
CA GLU A 109 13.63 -3.95 14.89
C GLU A 109 14.14 -2.52 15.13
N ALA A 110 14.44 -1.79 14.05
CA ALA A 110 14.86 -0.38 14.15
C ALA A 110 13.67 0.59 14.31
N ILE A 111 12.48 0.18 13.85
CA ILE A 111 11.25 0.96 13.89
C ILE A 111 10.11 0.01 14.21
N VAL A 112 9.24 0.38 15.15
CA VAL A 112 8.05 -0.38 15.52
C VAL A 112 6.80 0.48 15.39
N LEU A 113 5.66 -0.15 15.12
CA LEU A 113 4.37 0.51 15.22
C LEU A 113 3.92 0.51 16.67
N ALA A 114 3.36 1.64 17.10
CA ALA A 114 2.91 1.83 18.46
C ALA A 114 1.63 2.66 18.50
N ASN A 115 0.83 2.41 19.53
CA ASN A 115 -0.38 3.15 19.81
C ASN A 115 -0.07 4.65 19.99
N ARG A 116 -0.87 5.50 19.34
CA ARG A 116 -0.60 6.95 19.33
C ARG A 116 -0.70 7.59 20.72
N GLY A 117 -1.58 7.07 21.59
CA GLY A 117 -1.87 7.65 22.90
C GLY A 117 -0.85 7.29 23.99
N ASP A 118 -0.41 6.03 24.04
CA ASP A 118 0.41 5.50 25.13
C ASP A 118 1.79 4.99 24.67
N ARG A 119 2.05 5.01 23.36
CA ARG A 119 3.29 4.51 22.72
C ARG A 119 3.58 3.03 22.96
N GLN A 120 2.58 2.24 23.35
CA GLN A 120 2.73 0.80 23.46
C GLN A 120 2.86 0.17 22.07
N PRO A 121 3.91 -0.63 21.79
CA PRO A 121 4.06 -1.33 20.52
C PRO A 121 2.90 -2.31 20.25
N PHE A 122 2.59 -2.53 18.98
CA PHE A 122 1.60 -3.53 18.57
C PHE A 122 1.96 -4.18 17.24
N ASP A 123 1.47 -5.41 17.06
CA ASP A 123 1.54 -6.11 15.78
C ASP A 123 0.30 -5.79 14.93
N PRO A 124 0.46 -5.21 13.72
CA PRO A 124 -0.66 -4.99 12.83
C PRO A 124 -1.12 -6.32 12.24
N ILE A 125 -2.35 -6.72 12.57
CA ILE A 125 -3.03 -7.86 11.94
C ILE A 125 -4.18 -7.37 11.07
N VAL A 126 -4.51 -8.14 10.02
CA VAL A 126 -5.70 -7.91 9.20
C VAL A 126 -6.78 -8.87 9.69
N VAL A 127 -7.95 -8.35 10.00
CA VAL A 127 -9.11 -9.12 10.48
C VAL A 127 -10.31 -8.90 9.56
N ASP A 128 -11.24 -9.86 9.52
CA ASP A 128 -12.56 -9.62 8.96
C ASP A 128 -13.31 -8.63 9.87
N ALA A 129 -13.82 -7.55 9.30
CA ALA A 129 -14.50 -6.51 10.05
C ALA A 129 -15.84 -6.97 10.67
N THR A 130 -16.39 -8.09 10.20
CA THR A 130 -17.69 -8.63 10.64
C THR A 130 -17.56 -9.41 11.93
N ASP A 131 -16.53 -10.26 12.04
CA ASP A 131 -16.37 -11.22 13.15
C ASP A 131 -15.05 -11.07 13.92
N GLY A 132 -14.16 -10.17 13.48
CA GLY A 132 -12.86 -9.90 14.10
C GLY A 132 -11.83 -11.01 13.92
N ARG A 133 -12.11 -12.06 13.11
CA ARG A 133 -11.16 -13.15 12.92
C ARG A 133 -9.99 -12.72 12.03
N PRO A 134 -8.74 -13.11 12.36
CA PRO A 134 -7.60 -12.86 11.49
C PRO A 134 -7.78 -13.47 10.11
N ILE A 135 -7.48 -12.69 9.07
CA ILE A 135 -7.46 -13.14 7.68
C ILE A 135 -6.10 -13.79 7.40
N THR A 136 -6.12 -15.05 6.97
CA THR A 136 -4.95 -15.88 6.72
C THR A 136 -5.08 -16.63 5.39
N LEU A 137 -3.99 -17.21 4.89
CA LEU A 137 -4.03 -18.06 3.70
C LEU A 137 -4.90 -19.32 3.90
N ALA A 138 -5.11 -19.76 5.14
CA ALA A 138 -5.88 -20.96 5.45
C ALA A 138 -7.39 -20.72 5.48
N ASN A 139 -7.85 -19.49 5.71
CA ASN A 139 -9.26 -19.17 5.86
C ASN A 139 -9.80 -18.14 4.85
N ALA A 140 -8.96 -17.62 3.95
CA ALA A 140 -9.36 -16.64 2.94
C ALA A 140 -9.19 -17.18 1.52
N VAL A 141 -10.22 -16.98 0.69
CA VAL A 141 -10.21 -17.32 -0.74
C VAL A 141 -10.70 -16.13 -1.56
N VAL A 142 -10.13 -15.96 -2.76
CA VAL A 142 -10.55 -14.92 -3.69
C VAL A 142 -11.67 -15.46 -4.57
N ILE A 143 -12.88 -14.91 -4.42
CA ILE A 143 -14.05 -15.28 -5.23
C ILE A 143 -14.43 -14.16 -6.20
N ALA A 144 -15.20 -14.52 -7.24
CA ALA A 144 -15.70 -13.56 -8.21
C ALA A 144 -16.83 -12.71 -7.61
N GLY A 145 -16.63 -11.38 -7.57
CA GLY A 145 -17.67 -10.44 -7.16
C GLY A 145 -18.86 -10.36 -8.15
N PRO A 146 -19.96 -9.70 -7.76
CA PRO A 146 -21.18 -9.61 -8.58
C PRO A 146 -20.95 -9.05 -9.97
N ARG A 147 -20.01 -8.11 -10.11
CA ARG A 147 -19.66 -7.43 -11.37
C ARG A 147 -18.43 -8.02 -12.08
N ALA A 148 -17.94 -9.19 -11.67
CA ALA A 148 -16.80 -9.82 -12.32
C ALA A 148 -17.11 -10.16 -13.78
N SER A 149 -16.20 -9.77 -14.68
CA SER A 149 -16.28 -10.08 -16.11
C SER A 149 -16.21 -11.60 -16.34
N ARG A 150 -16.59 -12.06 -17.53
CA ARG A 150 -16.43 -13.48 -17.91
C ARG A 150 -14.97 -13.92 -17.81
N GLY A 151 -14.04 -13.06 -18.23
CA GLY A 151 -12.60 -13.33 -18.14
C GLY A 151 -12.10 -13.42 -16.69
N MET A 152 -12.55 -12.53 -15.81
CA MET A 152 -12.23 -12.59 -14.39
C MET A 152 -12.81 -13.83 -13.72
N ARG A 153 -14.07 -14.19 -14.01
CA ARG A 153 -14.68 -15.43 -13.50
C ARG A 153 -13.92 -16.68 -13.96
N ALA A 154 -13.50 -16.73 -15.22
CA ALA A 154 -12.69 -17.84 -15.73
C ALA A 154 -11.30 -17.90 -15.07
N ARG A 155 -10.63 -16.76 -14.87
CA ARG A 155 -9.37 -16.68 -14.12
C ARG A 155 -9.54 -17.18 -12.70
N LEU A 156 -10.56 -16.67 -12.01
CA LEU A 156 -10.94 -17.11 -10.68
C LEU A 156 -11.68 -18.44 -10.70
N ALA A 157 -11.73 -19.21 -11.80
CA ALA A 157 -12.21 -20.59 -11.79
C ALA A 157 -11.01 -21.56 -11.83
N SER A 158 -9.90 -21.12 -12.42
CA SER A 158 -8.69 -21.92 -12.63
C SER A 158 -7.65 -21.80 -11.51
N LEU A 159 -7.87 -20.92 -10.51
CA LEU A 159 -6.94 -20.76 -9.39
C LEU A 159 -6.97 -21.98 -8.47
N LYS A 160 -5.83 -22.68 -8.37
CA LYS A 160 -5.62 -23.78 -7.40
C LYS A 160 -5.86 -23.37 -5.95
N ALA A 161 -5.66 -22.08 -5.61
CA ALA A 161 -5.91 -21.50 -4.29
C ALA A 161 -7.39 -21.50 -3.86
N MET A 162 -8.32 -21.83 -4.77
CA MET A 162 -9.72 -22.07 -4.42
C MET A 162 -10.03 -23.53 -4.13
N ASN A 163 -9.06 -24.42 -4.28
CA ASN A 163 -9.21 -25.82 -3.94
C ASN A 163 -8.93 -25.92 -2.43
N PRO A 164 -9.93 -26.23 -1.57
CA PRO A 164 -9.79 -26.20 -0.11
C PRO A 164 -8.74 -27.18 0.45
N VAL A 165 -8.20 -28.06 -0.41
CA VAL A 165 -7.14 -29.02 -0.09
C VAL A 165 -5.73 -28.39 -0.15
N VAL A 166 -5.58 -27.19 -0.73
CA VAL A 166 -4.31 -26.45 -0.74
C VAL A 166 -4.30 -25.42 0.39
N ALA A 167 -4.49 -25.90 1.63
CA ALA A 167 -3.90 -25.18 2.75
C ALA A 167 -2.38 -25.19 2.53
N PRO A 168 -1.65 -24.07 2.63
CA PRO A 168 -0.21 -24.17 2.75
C PRO A 168 0.07 -25.08 3.94
N ALA A 169 0.85 -26.14 3.72
CA ALA A 169 1.32 -27.01 4.79
C ALA A 169 1.87 -26.10 5.90
N GLY A 170 1.32 -26.25 7.10
CA GLY A 170 1.79 -25.50 8.25
C GLY A 170 3.25 -25.83 8.52
N ASP A 171 4.03 -24.79 8.80
CA ASP A 171 5.26 -24.90 9.60
C ASP A 171 4.93 -24.46 11.03
#